data_AF-A0A7V9LLX1-F1
#
_entry.id   AF-A0A7V9LLX1-F1
#
_cell.length_a   1.000
_cell.length_b   1.000
_cell.length_c   1.000
_cell.angle_alpha   90.00
_cell.angle_beta   90.00
_cell.angle_gamma   90.00
#
_symmetry.space_group_name_H-M   'P 1'
#
loop_
_entity.id
_entity.type
_entity.pdbx_description
1 polymer ?
#
loop_
_entity_poly.entity_id
_entity_poly.type
_entity_poly.pdbx_seq_one_letter_code
_entity_poly.pdbx_strand_id
1 'polypeptide(L)'
;MKPTASPNRMLLNRRRWLAALAAVAVLPVSAATSTPYLQRAEVVRFIDEFVAQHAFDRARVERWIAAARYSPAVERYMQPPIAFAQRNWLEYRARYLDEARVQAGAAFLREHQAAMQRAQQMYGVPSEIIAGII
;
A
#
# COMPACT_ATOMS: atom_id res chain seq x y z
N MET A 1 18.71 -54.94 -35.64
CA MET A 1 20.06 -55.36 -36.09
C MET A 1 21.01 -54.18 -35.89
N LYS A 2 22.03 -54.32 -35.04
CA LYS A 2 23.19 -53.39 -34.82
C LYS A 2 24.07 -53.28 -36.10
N PRO A 3 25.22 -52.54 -36.17
CA PRO A 3 25.91 -51.57 -35.26
C PRO A 3 26.32 -50.27 -36.02
N THR A 4 26.95 -49.22 -35.47
CA THR A 4 28.39 -49.01 -35.15
C THR A 4 28.53 -47.71 -34.33
N ALA A 5 29.05 -47.69 -33.10
CA ALA A 5 30.47 -47.62 -32.71
C ALA A 5 31.25 -46.42 -33.30
N SER A 6 31.57 -45.41 -32.49
CA SER A 6 32.98 -45.15 -32.15
C SER A 6 33.14 -44.32 -30.86
N PRO A 7 34.13 -44.65 -30.00
CA PRO A 7 34.31 -44.07 -28.67
C PRO A 7 35.45 -43.04 -28.65
N ASN A 8 35.30 -41.95 -27.91
CA ASN A 8 36.46 -41.14 -27.52
C ASN A 8 36.86 -41.43 -26.08
N ARG A 9 37.91 -42.26 -25.99
CA ARG A 9 38.76 -42.43 -24.80
C ARG A 9 39.54 -41.12 -24.60
N MET A 10 39.52 -40.60 -23.38
CA MET A 10 40.78 -40.22 -22.72
C MET A 10 40.54 -40.04 -21.24
N LEU A 11 40.93 -41.07 -20.49
CA LEU A 11 41.29 -40.94 -19.09
C LEU A 11 42.42 -39.92 -19.01
N LEU A 12 42.29 -38.89 -18.18
CA LEU A 12 43.45 -38.34 -17.49
C LEU A 12 43.04 -37.80 -16.11
N ASN A 13 43.69 -38.41 -15.13
CA ASN A 13 43.53 -38.28 -13.70
C ASN A 13 44.14 -36.95 -13.21
N ARG A 14 43.39 -36.13 -12.45
CA ARG A 14 43.97 -35.02 -11.67
C ARG A 14 43.30 -34.87 -10.31
N ARG A 15 43.81 -35.65 -9.34
CA ARG A 15 43.71 -35.37 -7.91
C ARG A 15 44.23 -33.96 -7.63
N ARG A 16 43.36 -33.05 -7.21
CA ARG A 16 43.67 -31.90 -6.35
C ARG A 16 42.45 -31.56 -5.50
N TRP A 17 42.30 -32.30 -4.41
CA TRP A 17 41.52 -31.84 -3.26
C TRP A 17 42.37 -30.81 -2.53
N LEU A 18 42.06 -29.53 -2.67
CA LEU A 18 42.49 -28.49 -1.74
C LEU A 18 41.33 -27.52 -1.53
N ALA A 19 40.88 -27.48 -0.28
CA ALA A 19 39.85 -26.61 0.22
C ALA A 19 40.18 -25.13 -0.06
N ALA A 20 39.21 -24.40 -0.60
CA ALA A 20 39.19 -22.95 -0.51
C ALA A 20 38.05 -22.57 0.44
N LEU A 21 38.41 -22.04 1.61
CA LEU A 21 37.49 -21.40 2.54
C LEU A 21 36.67 -20.34 1.78
N ALA A 22 35.37 -20.56 1.66
CA ALA A 22 34.45 -19.50 1.26
C ALA A 22 34.31 -18.54 2.45
N ALA A 23 35.10 -17.47 2.47
CA ALA A 23 34.84 -16.33 3.32
C ALA A 23 33.56 -15.65 2.81
N VAL A 24 32.42 -15.99 3.43
CA VAL A 24 31.17 -15.26 3.21
C VAL A 24 31.35 -13.88 3.83
N ALA A 25 31.72 -12.90 3.00
CA ALA A 25 31.69 -11.51 3.39
C ALA A 25 30.22 -11.11 3.57
N VAL A 26 29.80 -10.95 4.83
CA VAL A 26 28.52 -10.32 5.16
C VAL A 26 28.66 -8.86 4.79
N LEU A 27 28.24 -8.49 3.57
CA LEU A 27 28.09 -7.10 3.20
C LEU A 27 26.95 -6.53 4.05
N PRO A 28 27.15 -5.41 4.77
CA PRO A 28 26.05 -4.75 5.42
C PRO A 28 25.07 -4.31 4.33
N VAL A 29 23.85 -4.83 4.38
CA VAL A 29 22.74 -4.25 3.63
C VAL A 29 22.56 -2.84 4.21
N SER A 30 23.05 -1.83 3.50
CA SER A 30 22.71 -0.45 3.79
C SER A 30 21.19 -0.33 3.65
N ALA A 31 20.50 -0.22 4.78
CA ALA A 31 19.13 0.25 4.79
C ALA A 31 19.15 1.62 4.10
N ALA A 32 18.46 1.75 2.97
CA ALA A 32 18.29 3.03 2.30
C ALA A 32 17.64 3.99 3.31
N THR A 33 18.44 4.88 3.91
CA THR A 33 17.92 5.90 4.80
C THR A 33 17.25 6.92 3.90
N SER A 34 15.92 6.89 3.84
CA SER A 34 15.16 7.88 3.08
C SER A 34 15.52 9.28 3.58
N THR A 35 15.82 10.21 2.68
CA THR A 35 16.03 11.62 3.02
C THR A 35 14.87 12.11 3.89
N PRO A 36 15.15 12.60 5.13
CA PRO A 36 14.13 13.15 6.01
C PRO A 36 13.28 14.17 5.28
N TYR A 37 11.97 14.17 5.51
CA TYR A 37 11.06 15.03 4.75
C TYR A 37 11.44 16.51 4.78
N LEU A 38 11.93 17.01 5.92
CA LEU A 38 12.36 18.40 6.07
C LEU A 38 13.57 18.79 5.20
N GLN A 39 14.31 17.82 4.66
CA GLN A 39 15.44 18.09 3.76
C GLN A 39 15.03 18.10 2.28
N ARG A 40 13.75 17.83 1.98
CA ARG A 40 13.25 17.82 0.60
C ARG A 40 12.77 19.21 0.20
N ALA A 41 13.25 19.73 -0.93
CA ALA A 41 12.95 21.09 -1.38
C ALA A 41 11.44 21.32 -1.58
N GLU A 42 10.73 20.32 -2.10
CA GLU A 42 9.28 20.35 -2.29
C GLU A 42 8.52 20.43 -0.96
N VAL A 43 9.04 19.81 0.10
CA VAL A 43 8.44 19.84 1.45
C VAL A 43 8.69 21.20 2.10
N VAL A 44 9.89 21.75 1.98
CA VAL A 44 10.20 23.10 2.48
C VAL A 44 9.29 24.14 1.83
N ARG A 45 9.14 24.08 0.49
CA ARG A 45 8.22 24.96 -0.24
C ARG A 45 6.78 24.80 0.24
N PHE A 46 6.31 23.57 0.44
CA PHE A 46 4.97 23.32 0.98
C PHE A 46 4.79 23.96 2.37
N ILE A 47 5.78 23.83 3.27
CA ILE A 47 5.72 24.42 4.61
C ILE A 47 5.62 25.96 4.51
N ASP A 48 6.41 26.58 3.65
CA ASP A 48 6.39 28.03 3.46
C ASP A 48 5.03 28.52 2.92
N GLU A 49 4.49 27.83 1.91
CA GLU A 49 3.17 28.11 1.36
C GLU A 49 2.06 27.93 2.41
N PHE A 50 2.09 26.82 3.15
CA PHE A 50 1.09 26.50 4.17
C PHE A 50 1.09 27.52 5.33
N VAL A 51 2.27 27.90 5.81
CA VAL A 51 2.44 28.92 6.86
C VAL A 51 1.96 30.29 6.38
N ALA A 52 2.31 30.68 5.15
CA ALA A 52 1.89 31.97 4.59
C ALA A 52 0.37 32.04 4.37
N GLN A 53 -0.26 30.97 3.89
CA GLN A 53 -1.69 30.94 3.58
C GLN A 53 -2.58 30.82 4.83
N HIS A 54 -2.13 30.08 5.85
CA HIS A 54 -2.96 29.71 6.98
C HIS A 54 -2.50 30.30 8.32
N ALA A 55 -1.42 31.10 8.33
CA ALA A 55 -0.84 31.74 9.52
C ALA A 55 -0.48 30.74 10.65
N PHE A 56 0.02 29.55 10.28
CA PHE A 56 0.48 28.55 11.25
C PHE A 56 1.89 28.85 11.76
N ASP A 57 2.20 28.43 12.99
CA ASP A 57 3.59 28.42 13.48
C ASP A 57 4.44 27.43 12.69
N ARG A 58 5.47 27.93 12.00
CA ARG A 58 6.38 27.13 11.16
C ARG A 58 7.03 26.00 11.94
N ALA A 59 7.52 26.27 13.14
CA ALA A 59 8.17 25.26 13.97
C ALA A 59 7.21 24.13 14.35
N ARG A 60 5.92 24.42 14.55
CA ARG A 60 4.89 23.40 14.80
C ARG A 60 4.66 22.51 13.58
N VAL A 61 4.55 23.09 12.39
CA VAL A 61 4.38 22.34 11.14
C VAL A 61 5.59 21.45 10.88
N GLU A 62 6.80 21.97 11.06
CA GLU A 62 8.03 21.20 10.91
C GLU A 62 8.10 20.01 11.87
N ARG A 63 7.66 20.17 13.12
CA ARG A 63 7.59 19.05 14.08
C ARG A 63 6.64 17.93 13.60
N TRP A 64 5.50 18.27 13.01
CA TRP A 64 4.58 17.28 12.45
C TRP A 64 5.19 16.55 11.26
N ILE A 65 5.80 17.29 10.34
CA ILE A 65 6.45 16.72 9.16
C ILE A 65 7.67 15.87 9.54
N ALA A 66 8.45 16.27 10.54
CA ALA A 66 9.56 15.48 11.07
C ALA A 66 9.11 14.15 11.68
N ALA A 67 7.91 14.11 12.28
CA ALA A 67 7.33 12.90 12.84
C ALA A 67 6.65 11.99 11.80
N ALA A 68 6.39 12.51 10.59
CA ALA A 68 5.77 11.74 9.52
C ALA A 68 6.67 10.59 9.08
N ARG A 69 6.06 9.45 8.75
CA ARG A 69 6.76 8.25 8.30
C ARG A 69 6.33 7.88 6.90
N TYR A 70 7.32 7.50 6.09
CA TYR A 70 7.06 6.94 4.79
C TYR A 70 6.30 5.61 4.91
N SER A 71 5.25 5.43 4.10
CA SER A 71 4.49 4.18 4.03
C SER A 71 4.59 3.59 2.62
N PRO A 72 5.42 2.54 2.42
CA PRO A 72 5.50 1.85 1.14
C PRO A 72 4.15 1.25 0.70
N ALA A 73 3.30 0.89 1.66
CA ALA A 73 1.97 0.38 1.39
C ALA A 73 1.08 1.46 0.76
N VAL A 74 1.09 2.69 1.30
CA VAL A 74 0.32 3.81 0.76
C VAL A 74 0.81 4.19 -0.63
N GLU A 75 2.13 4.30 -0.84
CA GLU A 75 2.69 4.56 -2.17
C GLU A 75 2.19 3.52 -3.17
N ARG A 76 2.29 2.23 -2.84
CA ARG A 76 1.85 1.14 -3.71
C ARG A 76 0.35 1.22 -4.03
N TYR A 77 -0.50 1.56 -3.05
CA TYR A 77 -1.94 1.65 -3.26
C TYR A 77 -2.38 2.90 -4.04
N MET A 78 -1.55 3.96 -4.06
CA MET A 78 -1.81 5.17 -4.84
C MET A 78 -1.40 5.03 -6.32
N GLN A 79 -0.64 3.99 -6.67
CA GLN A 79 -0.32 3.71 -8.06
C GLN A 79 -1.59 3.34 -8.84
N PRO A 80 -1.73 3.77 -10.11
CA PRO A 80 -2.86 3.39 -10.95
C PRO A 80 -3.01 1.87 -10.98
N PRO A 81 -4.23 1.33 -10.80
CA PRO A 81 -4.44 -0.09 -10.93
C PRO A 81 -4.12 -0.51 -12.36
N ILE A 82 -3.33 -1.58 -12.51
CA ILE A 82 -3.15 -2.19 -13.81
C ILE A 82 -4.50 -2.83 -14.19
N ALA A 83 -5.09 -2.39 -15.29
CA ALA A 83 -6.43 -2.82 -15.69
C ALA A 83 -6.42 -4.31 -16.08
N PHE A 84 -6.91 -5.19 -15.20
CA PHE A 84 -6.82 -6.63 -15.41
C PHE A 84 -8.16 -7.35 -15.66
N ALA A 85 -9.31 -6.66 -15.67
CA ALA A 85 -10.58 -7.33 -15.92
C ALA A 85 -11.68 -6.40 -16.46
N GLN A 86 -12.61 -6.98 -17.22
CA GLN A 86 -13.90 -6.36 -17.54
C GLN A 86 -14.70 -6.13 -16.25
N ARG A 87 -15.40 -5.01 -16.16
CA ARG A 87 -16.19 -4.66 -14.96
C ARG A 87 -17.43 -5.58 -14.88
N ASN A 88 -17.52 -6.40 -13.83
CA ASN A 88 -18.68 -7.26 -13.55
C ASN A 88 -19.52 -6.69 -12.40
N TRP A 89 -20.76 -6.29 -12.69
CA TRP A 89 -21.67 -5.73 -11.69
C TRP A 89 -22.05 -6.71 -10.59
N LEU A 90 -22.27 -7.99 -10.93
CA LEU A 90 -22.68 -9.00 -9.96
C LEU A 90 -21.57 -9.27 -8.93
N GLU A 91 -20.33 -9.36 -9.39
CA GLU A 91 -19.17 -9.50 -8.50
C GLU A 91 -18.95 -8.27 -7.63
N TYR A 92 -19.10 -7.07 -8.17
CA TYR A 92 -19.00 -5.84 -7.38
C TYR A 92 -20.08 -5.78 -6.30
N ARG A 93 -21.35 -6.01 -6.70
CA ARG A 93 -22.51 -6.03 -5.79
C ARG A 93 -22.32 -7.01 -4.63
N ALA A 94 -21.80 -8.21 -4.93
CA ALA A 94 -21.59 -9.26 -3.92
C ALA A 94 -20.56 -8.89 -2.83
N ARG A 95 -19.68 -7.91 -3.07
CA ARG A 95 -18.71 -7.43 -2.05
C ARG A 95 -19.33 -6.52 -0.99
N TYR A 96 -20.52 -5.95 -1.28
CA TYR A 96 -21.17 -4.95 -0.43
C TYR A 96 -22.57 -5.34 0.01
N LEU A 97 -23.24 -6.26 -0.70
CA LEU A 97 -24.58 -6.74 -0.32
C LEU A 97 -24.50 -8.17 0.18
N ASP A 98 -24.05 -8.28 1.43
CA ASP A 98 -24.09 -9.51 2.22
C ASP A 98 -25.02 -9.34 3.44
N GLU A 99 -25.42 -10.46 4.03
CA GLU A 99 -26.36 -10.47 5.16
C GLU A 99 -25.81 -9.70 6.37
N ALA A 100 -24.52 -9.87 6.69
CA ALA A 100 -23.92 -9.24 7.87
C ALA A 100 -23.94 -7.71 7.76
N ARG A 101 -23.66 -7.17 6.57
CA ARG A 101 -23.64 -5.74 6.30
C ARG A 101 -25.06 -5.15 6.28
N VAL A 102 -26.05 -5.88 5.75
CA VAL A 102 -27.46 -5.46 5.80
C VAL A 102 -27.96 -5.38 7.25
N GLN A 103 -27.65 -6.38 8.08
CA GLN A 103 -28.04 -6.39 9.48
C GLN A 103 -27.35 -5.28 10.28
N ALA A 104 -26.05 -5.04 10.02
CA ALA A 104 -25.31 -3.93 10.61
C ALA A 104 -25.91 -2.57 10.22
N GLY A 105 -26.24 -2.38 8.94
CA GLY A 105 -26.90 -1.15 8.46
C GLY A 105 -28.27 -0.93 9.10
N ALA A 106 -29.07 -1.98 9.25
CA ALA A 106 -30.37 -1.90 9.92
C ALA A 106 -30.21 -1.57 11.42
N ALA A 107 -29.20 -2.12 12.09
CA ALA A 107 -28.89 -1.78 13.48
C ALA A 107 -28.45 -0.32 13.62
N PHE A 108 -27.56 0.13 12.74
CA PHE A 108 -27.07 1.51 12.68
C PHE A 108 -28.21 2.53 12.47
N LEU A 109 -29.13 2.24 11.55
CA LEU A 109 -30.30 3.08 11.31
C LEU A 109 -31.22 3.16 12.54
N ARG A 110 -31.41 2.06 13.28
CA ARG A 110 -32.19 2.05 14.52
C ARG A 110 -31.50 2.84 15.63
N GLU A 111 -30.21 2.62 15.81
CA GLU A 111 -29.40 3.30 16.83
C GLU A 111 -29.37 4.82 16.61
N HIS A 112 -29.25 5.27 15.36
CA HIS A 112 -29.13 6.69 15.01
C HIS A 112 -30.41 7.29 14.41
N GLN A 113 -31.58 6.68 14.67
CA GLN A 113 -32.85 7.09 14.06
C GLN A 113 -33.11 8.60 14.16
N ALA A 114 -32.88 9.20 15.33
CA ALA A 114 -33.10 10.63 15.53
C ALA A 114 -32.15 11.50 14.67
N ALA A 115 -30.90 11.08 14.49
CA ALA A 115 -29.95 11.80 13.63
C ALA A 115 -30.33 11.65 12.15
N MET A 116 -30.73 10.45 11.74
CA MET A 116 -31.18 10.16 10.38
C MET A 116 -32.43 10.96 10.01
N GLN A 117 -33.43 11.01 10.90
CA GLN A 117 -34.63 11.82 10.70
C GLN A 117 -34.32 13.30 10.57
N ARG A 118 -33.43 13.85 11.43
CA ARG A 118 -33.00 15.25 11.32
C ARG A 118 -32.29 15.52 10.00
N ALA A 119 -31.38 14.64 9.59
CA ALA A 119 -30.65 14.79 8.33
C ALA A 119 -31.61 14.74 7.13
N GLN A 120 -32.58 13.84 7.15
CA GLN A 120 -33.59 13.74 6.11
C GLN A 120 -34.50 14.99 6.06
N GLN A 121 -34.91 15.54 7.21
CA GLN A 121 -35.71 16.77 7.26
C GLN A 121 -34.93 18.01 6.81
N MET A 122 -33.65 18.11 7.20
CA MET A 122 -32.82 19.28 6.94
C MET A 122 -32.25 19.30 5.51
N TYR A 123 -31.85 18.13 5.02
CA TYR A 123 -31.11 18.01 3.75
C TYR A 123 -31.87 17.26 2.66
N GLY A 124 -33.02 16.66 2.96
CA GLY A 124 -33.83 15.91 1.99
C GLY A 124 -33.24 14.56 1.57
N VAL A 125 -32.18 14.09 2.25
CA VAL A 125 -31.50 12.84 1.91
C VAL A 125 -32.14 11.68 2.69
N PRO A 126 -32.65 10.63 2.03
CA PRO A 126 -33.20 9.46 2.72
C PRO A 126 -32.18 8.77 3.61
N SER A 127 -32.65 8.24 4.74
CA SER A 127 -31.81 7.63 5.78
C SER A 127 -30.98 6.44 5.24
N GLU A 128 -31.57 5.63 4.37
CA GLU A 128 -30.93 4.49 3.71
C GLU A 128 -29.78 4.89 2.78
N ILE A 129 -29.85 6.08 2.15
CA ILE A 129 -28.77 6.60 1.31
C ILE A 129 -27.60 7.04 2.18
N ILE A 130 -27.88 7.71 3.30
CA ILE A 130 -26.84 8.10 4.27
C ILE A 130 -26.14 6.85 4.81
N ALA A 131 -26.91 5.85 5.24
CA ALA A 131 -26.36 4.60 5.76
C ALA A 131 -25.59 3.80 4.70
N GLY A 132 -25.95 3.88 3.42
CA GLY A 132 -25.23 3.18 2.35
C GLY A 132 -23.82 3.73 2.07
N ILE A 133 -23.49 4.94 2.53
CA ILE A 133 -22.19 5.59 2.34
C ILE A 133 -21.23 5.36 3.52
N ILE A 134 -21.76 5.10 4.72
CA ILE A 134 -21.01 4.88 5.96
C ILE A 134 -20.54 3.42 6.02
#